data_AF-A0A0F9LVB9-F1
#
_entry.id   AF-A0A0F9LVB9-F1
#
_cell.length_a   1.000
_cell.length_b   1.000
_cell.length_c   1.000
_cell.angle_alpha   90.00
_cell.angle_beta   90.00
_cell.angle_gamma   90.00
#
_symmetry.space_group_name_H-M   'P 1'
#
loop_
_entity.id
_entity.type
_entity.pdbx_description
1 polymer ?
#
loop_
_entity_poly.entity_id
_entity_poly.type
_entity_poly.pdbx_seq_one_letter_code
_entity_poly.pdbx_strand_id
1 'polypeptide(L)' 'INDARREAYKKIAEKHGIAVTKVETVAGQKAVEKTPPGQYIQVDDRWVKK' A
#
# COMPACT_ATOMS: atom_id res chain seq x y z
N ILE A 1 12.24 6.63 4.75
CA ILE A 1 10.89 7.02 4.23
C ILE A 1 9.95 5.81 4.15
N ASN A 2 10.39 4.60 3.76
CA ASN A 2 9.52 3.41 3.70
C ASN A 2 9.42 2.56 4.98
N ASP A 3 10.29 2.78 5.98
CA ASP A 3 10.34 1.92 7.18
C ASP A 3 9.09 1.99 8.06
N ALA A 4 8.54 3.20 8.24
CA ALA A 4 7.31 3.39 9.01
C ALA A 4 6.11 2.67 8.37
N ARG A 5 6.08 2.59 7.03
CA ARG A 5 5.03 1.88 6.28
C ARG A 5 5.16 0.38 6.47
N ARG A 6 6.39 -0.12 6.41
CA ARG A 6 6.72 -1.53 6.61
C ARG A 6 6.41 -2.00 8.04
N GLU A 7 6.67 -1.17 9.05
CA GLU A 7 6.24 -1.46 10.44
C GLU A 7 4.72 -1.56 10.58
N ALA A 8 3.97 -0.65 9.95
CA ALA A 8 2.52 -0.70 9.95
C ALA A 8 2.00 -1.99 9.28
N TYR A 9 2.57 -2.36 8.13
CA TYR A 9 2.21 -3.60 7.45
C TYR A 9 2.58 -4.85 8.25
N LYS A 10 3.71 -4.82 8.97
CA LYS A 10 4.13 -5.90 9.87
C LYS A 10 3.13 -6.10 11.01
N LYS A 11 2.69 -5.03 11.67
CA LYS A 11 1.66 -5.12 12.73
C LYS A 11 0.33 -5.69 12.23
N ILE A 12 -0.09 -5.30 11.02
CA ILE A 12 -1.31 -5.82 10.38
C ILE A 12 -1.13 -7.31 10.05
N ALA A 13 0.00 -7.68 9.48
CA ALA A 13 0.36 -9.04 9.14
C ALA A 13 0.35 -9.95 10.38
N GLU A 14 1.01 -9.53 11.46
CA GLU A 14 1.03 -10.23 12.75
C GLU A 14 -0.37 -10.38 13.33
N LYS A 15 -1.18 -9.32 13.32
CA LYS A 15 -2.57 -9.36 13.81
C LYS A 15 -3.47 -10.34 13.06
N HIS A 16 -3.26 -10.47 11.75
CA HIS A 16 -4.09 -11.28 10.87
C HIS A 16 -3.48 -12.64 10.52
N GLY A 17 -2.26 -12.95 10.98
CA GLY A 17 -1.55 -14.19 10.66
C GLY A 17 -1.24 -14.35 9.17
N ILE A 18 -1.05 -13.25 8.45
CA ILE A 18 -0.77 -13.24 7.00
C ILE A 18 0.62 -12.69 6.71
N ALA A 19 1.18 -13.01 5.54
CA ALA A 19 2.46 -12.46 5.13
C ALA A 19 2.39 -10.93 4.95
N VAL A 20 3.45 -10.22 5.34
CA VAL A 20 3.61 -8.76 5.14
C VAL A 20 3.47 -8.39 3.67
N THR A 21 3.99 -9.22 2.76
CA THR A 21 3.86 -9.04 1.31
C THR A 21 2.41 -9.03 0.85
N LYS A 22 1.54 -9.85 1.46
CA LYS A 22 0.10 -9.86 1.17
C LYS A 22 -0.58 -8.58 1.65
N VAL A 23 -0.16 -8.03 2.78
CA VAL A 23 -0.63 -6.73 3.28
C VAL A 23 -0.19 -5.61 2.34
N GLU A 24 1.05 -5.63 1.86
CA GLU A 24 1.60 -4.67 0.89
C GLU A 24 0.78 -4.66 -0.40
N THR A 25 0.48 -5.84 -0.97
CA THR A 25 -0.37 -5.95 -2.18
C THR A 25 -1.75 -5.34 -1.98
N VAL A 26 -2.44 -5.72 -0.89
CA VAL A 26 -3.80 -5.22 -0.61
C VAL A 26 -3.78 -3.72 -0.31
N ALA A 27 -2.77 -3.23 0.41
CA ALA A 27 -2.61 -1.80 0.69
C ALA A 27 -2.35 -0.99 -0.59
N GLY A 28 -1.57 -1.53 -1.54
CA GLY A 28 -1.36 -0.94 -2.86
C GLY A 28 -2.64 -0.85 -3.67
N GLN A 29 -3.39 -1.96 -3.78
CA GLN A 29 -4.68 -1.99 -4.46
C GLN A 29 -5.68 -0.99 -3.85
N LYS A 30 -5.78 -0.98 -2.51
CA LYS A 30 -6.69 -0.07 -1.80
C LYS A 30 -6.28 1.39 -1.92
N ALA A 31 -4.98 1.68 -2.03
CA ALA A 31 -4.51 3.03 -2.32
C ALA A 31 -4.98 3.47 -3.71
N VAL A 32 -4.84 2.61 -4.73
CA VAL A 32 -5.36 2.89 -6.07
C VAL A 32 -6.86 3.12 -6.07
N GLU A 33 -7.64 2.25 -5.42
CA GLU A 33 -9.10 2.36 -5.33
C GLU A 33 -9.56 3.64 -4.63
N LYS A 34 -8.93 3.98 -3.48
CA LYS A 34 -9.33 5.13 -2.67
C LYS A 34 -8.90 6.48 -3.22
N THR A 35 -7.88 6.52 -4.08
CA THR A 35 -7.47 7.78 -4.71
C THR A 35 -8.59 8.28 -5.61
N PRO A 36 -9.12 9.49 -5.41
CA PRO A 36 -10.09 10.10 -6.31
C PRO A 36 -9.53 10.31 -7.72
N PRO A 37 -10.36 10.31 -8.77
CA PRO A 37 -9.94 10.67 -10.12
C PRO A 37 -9.33 12.08 -10.12
N GLY A 38 -8.26 12.28 -10.89
CA GLY A 38 -7.51 13.55 -10.95
C GLY A 38 -6.34 13.66 -9.97
N GLN A 39 -6.19 12.72 -9.03
CA GLN A 39 -5.01 12.61 -8.17
C GLN A 39 -3.96 11.65 -8.74
N TYR A 40 -2.73 11.74 -8.24
CA TYR A 40 -1.61 10.90 -8.66
C TYR A 40 -1.35 9.77 -7.66
N ILE A 41 -1.05 8.59 -8.19
CA ILE A 41 -0.66 7.41 -7.43
C ILE A 41 0.73 7.00 -7.90
N GLN A 42 1.64 6.74 -6.96
CA GLN A 42 2.94 6.18 -7.30
C GLN A 42 2.83 4.66 -7.41
N VAL A 43 3.03 4.12 -8.61
CA VAL A 43 3.03 2.70 -8.94
C VAL A 43 4.36 2.39 -9.63
N ASP A 44 5.13 1.44 -9.10
CA ASP A 44 6.43 1.03 -9.66
C ASP A 44 7.36 2.22 -9.97
N ASP A 45 7.51 3.10 -8.98
CA ASP A 45 8.29 4.36 -9.07
C ASP A 45 7.83 5.35 -10.13
N ARG A 46 6.66 5.15 -10.74
CA ARG A 46 6.04 6.07 -11.69
C ARG A 46 4.79 6.69 -11.11
N TRP A 47 4.65 8.00 -11.30
CA TRP A 47 3.41 8.69 -10.97
C TRP A 47 2.40 8.49 -12.08
N VAL A 48 1.30 7.81 -11.76
CA VAL A 48 0.16 7.59 -12.66
C VAL A 48 -0.99 8.46 -12.18
N LYS A 49 -1.57 9.24 -13.10
CA LYS A 49 -2.78 10.01 -12.82
C LYS A 49 -3.98 9.06 -12.92
N LYS A 50 -4.85 9.09 -11.92
CA LYS A 50 -6.10 8.32 -11.92
C LYS A 50 -7.20 9.02 -12.69
#